data_AF-A0A959QYD1-F1
#
_entry.id   AF-A0A959QYD1-F1
#
_cell.length_a   1.000
_cell.length_b   1.000
_cell.length_c   1.000
_cell.angle_alpha   90.00
_cell.angle_beta   90.00
_cell.angle_gamma   90.00
#
_symmetry.space_group_name_H-M   'P 1'
#
loop_
_entity.id
_entity.type
_entity.pdbx_description
1 polymer ?
#
loop_
_entity_poly.entity_id
_entity_poly.type
_entity_poly.pdbx_seq_one_letter_code
_entity_poly.pdbx_strand_id
1 'polypeptide(L)'
;MKISEIINNKAYLLKETILRLGFTLVEVSKSVYPHNHINYLSGKFSEQRIKPKDTVKIVEYLSKQVGKPVVEMEYQKLLDRYNKIHSPKKF
;
A
#
# COMPACT_ATOMS: atom_id res chain seq x y z
N MET A 1 0.93 -8.13 -12.13
CA MET A 1 2.00 -7.18 -11.75
C MET A 1 2.86 -7.88 -10.71
N LYS A 2 4.19 -7.82 -10.74
CA LYS A 2 4.96 -8.51 -9.68
C LYS A 2 4.80 -7.72 -8.38
N ILE A 3 4.70 -8.38 -7.22
CA ILE A 3 4.68 -7.69 -5.89
C ILE A 3 5.90 -6.75 -5.76
N SER A 4 7.02 -7.10 -6.39
CA SER A 4 8.21 -6.23 -6.52
C SER A 4 7.93 -4.88 -7.20
N GLU A 5 7.00 -4.80 -8.15
CA GLU A 5 6.60 -3.55 -8.80
C GLU A 5 5.68 -2.72 -7.88
N ILE A 6 4.88 -3.36 -7.01
CA ILE A 6 4.13 -2.67 -5.96
C ILE A 6 5.09 -2.04 -4.96
N ILE A 7 6.17 -2.77 -4.62
CA ILE A 7 7.23 -2.34 -3.68
C ILE A 7 8.00 -1.12 -4.21
N ASN A 8 8.22 -1.03 -5.52
CA ASN A 8 8.92 0.09 -6.15
C ASN A 8 8.04 1.34 -6.33
N ASN A 9 6.73 1.20 -6.19
CA ASN A 9 5.79 2.30 -6.41
C ASN A 9 5.42 3.00 -5.08
N LYS A 10 4.94 4.23 -5.24
CA LYS A 10 4.90 5.30 -4.22
C LYS A 10 4.13 4.87 -2.96
N ALA A 11 4.68 5.15 -1.77
CA ALA A 11 4.09 4.76 -0.48
C ALA A 11 2.63 5.23 -0.29
N TYR A 12 2.26 6.40 -0.80
CA TYR A 12 0.88 6.88 -0.69
C TYR A 12 -0.11 5.97 -1.46
N LEU A 13 0.28 5.35 -2.61
CA LEU A 13 -0.60 4.42 -3.33
C LEU A 13 -0.89 3.18 -2.51
N LEU A 14 0.12 2.70 -1.77
CA LEU A 14 -0.07 1.58 -0.86
C LEU A 14 -1.04 1.94 0.26
N LYS A 15 -0.91 3.13 0.85
CA LYS A 15 -1.86 3.64 1.86
C LYS A 15 -3.29 3.66 1.31
N GLU A 16 -3.49 4.24 0.13
CA GLU A 16 -4.80 4.30 -0.53
C GLU A 16 -5.35 2.91 -0.85
N THR A 17 -4.49 1.97 -1.23
CA THR A 17 -4.89 0.57 -1.49
C THR A 17 -5.42 -0.09 -0.23
N ILE A 18 -4.74 0.08 0.92
CA ILE A 18 -5.21 -0.44 2.22
C ILE A 18 -6.63 0.07 2.50
N LEU A 19 -6.85 1.38 2.35
CA LEU A 19 -8.14 2.01 2.63
C LEU A 19 -9.23 1.57 1.65
N ARG A 20 -8.91 1.43 0.35
CA ARG A 20 -9.84 0.97 -0.69
C ARG A 20 -10.29 -0.47 -0.49
N LEU A 21 -9.43 -1.31 0.06
CA LEU A 21 -9.74 -2.68 0.43
C LEU A 21 -10.54 -2.79 1.75
N GLY A 22 -10.86 -1.65 2.39
CA GLY A 22 -11.69 -1.61 3.60
C GLY A 22 -10.93 -1.78 4.91
N PHE A 23 -9.59 -1.81 4.89
CA PHE A 23 -8.76 -1.94 6.09
C PHE A 23 -8.37 -0.57 6.65
N THR A 24 -8.24 -0.49 7.96
CA THR A 24 -7.60 0.64 8.63
C THR A 24 -6.11 0.41 8.82
N LEU A 25 -5.32 1.50 8.87
CA LEU A 25 -3.89 1.40 9.17
C LEU A 25 -3.61 0.78 10.54
N VAL A 26 -4.52 0.94 11.50
CA VAL A 26 -4.40 0.36 12.84
C VAL A 26 -4.54 -1.16 12.80
N GLU A 27 -5.52 -1.69 12.07
CA GLU A 27 -5.72 -3.14 11.92
C GLU A 27 -4.53 -3.80 11.23
N VAL A 28 -4.04 -3.19 10.14
CA VAL A 28 -2.84 -3.68 9.45
C VAL A 28 -1.63 -3.59 10.38
N SER A 29 -1.48 -2.50 11.15
CA SER A 29 -0.35 -2.33 12.06
C SER A 29 -0.32 -3.39 13.16
N LYS A 30 -1.47 -3.68 13.79
CA LYS A 30 -1.60 -4.73 14.81
C LYS A 30 -1.23 -6.10 14.27
N SER A 31 -1.63 -6.39 13.03
CA SER A 31 -1.41 -7.71 12.41
C SER A 31 0.03 -7.89 11.93
N VAL A 32 0.60 -6.86 11.33
CA VAL A 32 1.95 -6.91 10.73
C VAL A 32 3.05 -6.65 11.75
N TYR A 33 2.76 -5.86 12.79
CA TYR A 33 3.70 -5.45 13.83
C TYR A 33 3.07 -5.61 15.23
N PRO A 34 2.77 -6.84 15.67
CA PRO A 34 2.03 -7.09 16.91
C PRO A 34 2.73 -6.58 18.18
N HIS A 35 4.05 -6.39 18.13
CA HIS A 35 4.86 -5.88 19.23
C HIS A 35 5.16 -4.38 19.15
N ASN A 36 4.64 -3.68 18.13
CA ASN A 36 4.80 -2.24 17.98
C ASN A 36 3.54 -1.49 18.44
N HIS A 37 3.66 -0.18 18.60
CA HIS A 37 2.52 0.67 18.88
C HIS A 37 1.44 0.53 17.78
N ILE A 38 0.17 0.57 18.17
CA ILE A 38 -0.98 0.35 17.26
C ILE A 38 -1.02 1.33 16.07
N ASN A 39 -0.44 2.52 16.23
CA ASN A 39 -0.36 3.55 15.19
C ASN A 39 0.98 3.55 14.43
N TYR A 40 1.79 2.50 14.54
CA TYR A 40 3.13 2.44 13.95
C TYR A 40 3.11 2.69 12.44
N LEU A 41 2.18 2.09 11.70
CA LEU A 41 2.03 2.35 10.27
C LEU A 41 1.56 3.77 9.96
N SER A 42 0.63 4.33 10.75
CA SER A 42 0.18 5.71 10.58
C SER A 42 1.35 6.69 10.65
N GLY A 43 2.24 6.54 11.64
CA GLY A 43 3.46 7.35 11.75
C GLY A 43 4.38 7.19 10.53
N LYS A 44 4.63 5.95 10.10
CA LYS A 44 5.48 5.70 8.92
C LYS A 44 4.95 6.30 7.62
N PHE A 45 3.64 6.22 7.38
CA PHE A 45 3.05 6.83 6.18
C PHE A 45 3.13 8.35 6.23
N SER A 46 2.87 8.97 7.37
CA SER A 46 2.96 10.43 7.54
C SER A 46 4.39 10.96 7.36
N GLU A 47 5.38 10.25 7.87
CA GLU A 47 6.79 10.60 7.73
C GLU A 47 7.39 10.19 6.38
N GLN A 48 6.61 9.54 5.50
CA GLN A 48 7.08 8.94 4.25
C GLN A 48 8.25 7.95 4.41
N ARG A 49 8.32 7.28 5.56
CA ARG A 49 9.41 6.34 5.93
C ARG A 49 9.04 4.87 5.73
N ILE A 50 8.13 4.59 4.79
CA ILE A 50 7.77 3.21 4.42
C ILE A 50 8.93 2.59 3.66
N LYS A 51 9.57 1.58 4.28
CA LYS A 51 10.69 0.87 3.66
C LYS A 51 10.17 -0.26 2.78
N PRO A 52 10.95 -0.74 1.79
CA PRO A 52 10.56 -1.88 0.96
C PRO A 52 10.12 -3.12 1.76
N LYS A 53 10.82 -3.41 2.87
CA LYS A 53 10.45 -4.50 3.79
C LYS A 53 9.08 -4.33 4.44
N ASP A 54 8.66 -3.08 4.69
CA ASP A 54 7.37 -2.78 5.27
C ASP A 54 6.28 -3.02 4.22
N THR A 55 6.52 -2.61 2.98
CA THR A 55 5.62 -2.87 1.85
C THR A 55 5.41 -4.36 1.62
N VAL A 56 6.49 -5.16 1.62
CA VAL A 56 6.39 -6.64 1.50
C VAL A 56 5.41 -7.19 2.54
N LYS A 57 5.65 -6.88 3.83
CA LYS A 57 4.82 -7.41 4.91
C LYS A 57 3.37 -6.96 4.83
N ILE A 58 3.12 -5.70 4.47
CA ILE A 58 1.76 -5.16 4.29
C ILE A 58 1.05 -5.89 3.15
N VAL A 59 1.70 -6.00 1.98
CA VAL A 59 1.12 -6.65 0.79
C VAL A 59 0.89 -8.13 1.04
N GLU A 60 1.79 -8.82 1.72
CA GLU A 60 1.60 -10.22 2.13
C GLU A 60 0.39 -10.39 3.03
N TYR A 61 0.23 -9.51 4.04
CA TYR A 61 -0.94 -9.52 4.92
C TYR A 61 -2.23 -9.31 4.11
N LEU A 62 -2.30 -8.25 3.30
CA LEU A 62 -3.48 -7.96 2.49
C LEU A 62 -3.80 -9.11 1.52
N SER A 63 -2.78 -9.67 0.87
CA SER A 63 -2.94 -10.78 -0.06
C SER A 63 -3.51 -12.03 0.61
N LYS A 64 -3.18 -12.28 1.88
CA LYS A 64 -3.76 -13.37 2.67
C LYS A 64 -5.22 -13.11 3.04
N GLN A 65 -5.62 -11.85 3.23
CA GLN A 65 -6.99 -11.49 3.61
C GLN A 65 -7.96 -11.46 2.43
N VAL A 66 -7.55 -10.87 1.29
CA VAL A 66 -8.46 -10.61 0.15
C VAL A 66 -8.03 -11.29 -1.15
N GLY A 67 -6.90 -11.99 -1.15
CA GLY A 67 -6.32 -12.60 -2.33
C GLY A 67 -5.39 -11.64 -3.08
N LYS A 68 -4.26 -12.17 -3.52
CA LYS A 68 -3.25 -11.43 -4.31
C LYS A 68 -3.80 -10.73 -5.55
N PRO A 69 -4.68 -11.34 -6.39
CA PRO A 69 -5.23 -10.67 -7.57
C PRO A 69 -6.03 -9.40 -7.24
N VAL A 70 -6.75 -9.40 -6.11
CA VAL A 70 -7.56 -8.26 -5.67
C VAL A 70 -6.66 -7.10 -5.25
N VAL A 71 -5.60 -7.38 -4.48
CA VAL A 71 -4.61 -6.37 -4.07
C VAL A 71 -3.92 -5.76 -5.29
N GLU A 72 -3.46 -6.59 -6.24
CA GLU A 72 -2.83 -6.12 -7.47
C GLU A 72 -3.77 -5.25 -8.31
N MET A 73 -5.03 -5.66 -8.48
CA MET A 73 -6.02 -4.93 -9.25
C MET A 73 -6.30 -3.54 -8.64
N GLU A 74 -6.53 -3.45 -7.33
CA GLU A 74 -6.79 -2.16 -6.68
C GLU A 74 -5.58 -1.24 -6.72
N TYR A 75 -4.37 -1.79 -6.53
CA TYR A 75 -3.15 -1.02 -6.67
C TYR A 75 -2.97 -0.47 -8.08
N GLN A 76 -3.21 -1.29 -9.10
CA GLN A 76 -3.08 -0.89 -10.51
C GLN A 76 -4.07 0.23 -10.87
N LYS A 77 -5.33 0.15 -10.42
CA LYS A 77 -6.32 1.22 -10.64
C LYS A 77 -5.84 2.57 -10.08
N LEU A 78 -5.22 2.55 -8.90
CA LEU A 78 -4.68 3.75 -8.27
C LEU A 78 -3.45 4.27 -9.01
N LEU A 79 -2.56 3.38 -9.46
CA LEU A 79 -1.38 3.74 -10.25
C LEU A 79 -1.78 4.38 -11.58
N ASP A 80 -2.74 3.79 -12.30
CA ASP A 80 -3.25 4.32 -13.57
C ASP A 80 -3.88 5.71 -13.38
N ARG A 81 -4.67 5.88 -12.31
CA ARG A 81 -5.26 7.18 -11.97
C ARG A 81 -4.19 8.23 -11.69
N TYR A 82 -3.19 7.87 -10.89
CA TYR A 82 -2.09 8.77 -10.58
C TYR A 82 -1.33 9.18 -11.84
N ASN A 83 -0.99 8.20 -12.68
CA ASN A 83 -0.29 8.44 -13.93
C ASN A 83 -1.11 9.33 -14.86
N LYS A 84 -2.44 9.15 -14.96
CA LYS A 84 -3.29 10.05 -15.77
C LYS A 84 -3.27 11.50 -15.30
N ILE A 85 -3.23 11.74 -13.99
CA ILE A 85 -3.22 13.09 -13.41
C ILE A 85 -1.85 13.76 -13.60
N HIS A 86 -0.77 13.00 -13.50
CA HIS A 86 0.61 13.52 -13.50
C HIS A 86 1.35 13.34 -14.82
N SER A 87 0.70 12.74 -15.84
CA SER A 87 1.28 12.68 -17.18
C SER A 87 1.17 14.07 -17.81
N PRO A 88 2.28 14.64 -18.32
CA PRO A 88 2.20 15.90 -19.03
C PRO A 88 1.27 15.72 -20.24
N LYS A 89 0.27 16.59 -20.37
CA LYS A 89 -0.44 16.77 -21.64
C LYS A 89 0.65 17.13 -22.66
N LYS A 90 0.98 16.20 -23.56
CA LYS A 90 1.73 16.55 -24.77
C LYS A 90 0.82 17.48 -25.57
N PHE A 91 1.10 18.78 -25.50
CA PHE A 91 0.58 19.78 -26.42
C PHE A 91 1.47 19.78 -27.66
#